data_AF-A0A6L2Q778-F1
#
_entry.id   AF-A0A6L2Q778-F1
#
_cell.length_a   1.000
_cell.length_b   1.000
_cell.length_c   1.000
_cell.angle_alpha   90.00
_cell.angle_beta   90.00
_cell.angle_gamma   90.00
#
_symmetry.space_group_name_H-M   'P 1'
#
loop_
_entity.id
_entity.type
_entity.pdbx_description
1 polymer ?
#
loop_
_entity_poly.entity_id
_entity_poly.type
_entity_poly.pdbx_seq_one_letter_code
_entity_poly.pdbx_strand_id
1 'polypeptide(L)' 'GDSGGPLKMTTTETKAYSIVGVTSFRQSVCMDSTPGIYTRVNKYVDWIDSIIRNKQLVICSHSTTLSVRKYLN' A
#
# COMPACT_ATOMS: atom_id res chain seq x y z
N GLY A 1 -5.19 -11.47 11.38
CA GLY A 1 -6.20 -10.47 10.92
C GLY A 1 -5.54 -9.61 9.88
N ASP A 2 -6.21 -9.34 8.76
CA ASP A 2 -5.62 -8.67 7.60
C ASP A 2 -5.86 -7.14 7.60
N SER A 3 -6.34 -6.58 8.71
CA SER A 3 -6.54 -5.14 8.88
C SER A 3 -5.23 -4.39 8.65
N GLY A 4 -5.26 -3.35 7.82
CA GLY A 4 -4.07 -2.64 7.33
C GLY A 4 -3.44 -3.23 6.06
N GLY A 5 -3.89 -4.41 5.60
CA GLY A 5 -3.38 -5.03 4.38
C GLY A 5 -3.86 -4.35 3.07
N PRO A 6 -3.11 -4.48 1.96
CA PRO A 6 -3.45 -3.82 0.70
C PRO A 6 -4.46 -4.61 -0.13
N LEU A 7 -5.48 -3.93 -0.63
CA LEU A 7 -6.33 -4.38 -1.73
C LEU A 7 -5.69 -3.93 -3.06
N LYS A 8 -5.25 -4.91 -3.86
CA LYS A 8 -4.52 -4.68 -5.11
C LYS A 8 -5.44 -4.92 -6.31
N MET A 9 -5.26 -4.11 -7.35
CA MET A 9 -5.94 -4.27 -8.64
C MET A 9 -4.92 -4.11 -9.77
N THR A 10 -5.12 -4.85 -10.86
CA THR A 10 -4.33 -4.70 -12.09
C THR A 10 -5.25 -4.31 -13.24
N THR A 11 -4.75 -3.52 -14.18
CA THR A 11 -5.43 -3.29 -15.47
C THR A 11 -4.80 -4.17 -16.54
N THR A 12 -5.57 -4.53 -17.56
CA THR A 12 -5.09 -5.29 -18.73
C THR A 12 -4.02 -4.53 -19.52
N GLU A 13 -4.08 -3.21 -19.48
CA GLU A 13 -3.19 -2.29 -20.20
C GLU A 13 -1.80 -2.19 -19.57
N THR A 14 -1.73 -1.99 -18.25
CA THR A 14 -0.45 -1.72 -17.56
C THR A 14 0.22 -2.97 -17.01
N LYS A 15 -0.56 -4.05 -16.78
CA LYS A 15 -0.14 -5.26 -16.03
C LYS A 15 0.51 -4.98 -14.67
N ALA A 16 0.36 -3.75 -14.16
CA ALA A 16 0.95 -3.30 -12.91
C ALA A 16 -0.09 -3.40 -11.79
N TYR A 17 0.36 -3.82 -10.60
CA TYR A 17 -0.49 -3.84 -9.42
C TYR A 17 -0.55 -2.44 -8.79
N SER A 18 -1.76 -1.88 -8.73
CA SER A 18 -2.06 -0.66 -7.99
C SER A 18 -2.78 -1.00 -6.69
N ILE A 19 -2.43 -0.31 -5.60
CA ILE A 19 -3.15 -0.44 -4.32
C ILE A 19 -4.36 0.50 -4.37
N VAL A 20 -5.55 -0.07 -4.40
CA VAL A 20 -6.81 0.70 -4.49
C VAL A 20 -7.50 0.86 -3.13
N GLY A 21 -7.17 -0.01 -2.18
CA GLY A 21 -7.75 0.01 -0.85
C GLY A 21 -6.82 -0.48 0.25
N VAL A 22 -7.13 -0.10 1.49
CA VAL A 22 -6.51 -0.67 2.71
C VAL A 22 -7.61 -1.34 3.52
N THR A 23 -7.41 -2.59 3.91
CA THR A 23 -8.39 -3.35 4.71
C THR A 23 -8.69 -2.63 6.02
N SER A 24 -9.94 -2.26 6.25
CA SER A 24 -10.37 -1.63 7.51
C SER A 24 -10.87 -2.72 8.46
N PHE A 25 -12.08 -3.21 8.23
CA PHE A 25 -12.66 -4.31 8.98
C PHE A 25 -13.57 -5.15 8.08
N ARG A 26 -13.83 -6.37 8.54
CA ARG A 26 -14.81 -7.28 7.96
C ARG A 26 -15.55 -7.96 9.11
N GLN A 27 -16.84 -8.21 8.91
CA GLN A 27 -17.58 -9.09 9.79
C GLN A 27 -17.05 -10.53 9.59
N SER A 28 -16.64 -11.22 10.66
CA SER A 28 -15.98 -12.53 10.59
C SER A 28 -16.94 -13.71 10.57
N VAL A 29 -18.15 -13.55 10.05
CA VAL A 29 -19.11 -14.66 9.97
C VAL A 29 -18.80 -15.45 8.71
N CYS A 30 -18.44 -16.72 8.88
CA CYS A 30 -17.93 -17.62 7.83
C CYS A 30 -18.90 -17.88 6.66
N MET A 31 -20.11 -17.33 6.68
CA MET A 31 -21.17 -17.59 5.71
C MET A 31 -21.95 -16.33 5.28
N ASP A 32 -21.51 -15.14 5.67
CA ASP A 32 -22.18 -13.90 5.26
C ASP A 32 -21.59 -13.38 3.94
N SER A 33 -22.47 -13.05 2.98
CA SER A 33 -22.13 -12.35 1.73
C SER A 33 -21.76 -10.88 1.94
N THR A 34 -21.49 -10.48 3.18
CA THR A 34 -21.15 -9.11 3.53
C THR A 34 -19.77 -8.77 2.98
N PRO A 35 -19.64 -7.77 2.09
CA PRO A 35 -18.36 -7.39 1.54
C PRO A 35 -17.44 -6.82 2.63
N GLY A 36 -16.14 -7.06 2.50
CA GLY A 36 -15.14 -6.41 3.34
C GLY A 36 -15.14 -4.89 3.12
N ILE A 37 -14.87 -4.13 4.18
CA ILE A 37 -14.82 -2.68 4.12
C ILE A 37 -13.36 -2.23 4.01
N TYR A 38 -13.07 -1.40 3.00
CA TYR A 38 -11.74 -0.92 2.68
C TYR A 38 -11.69 0.61 2.63
N THR A 39 -10.61 1.18 3.14
CA THR A 39 -10.30 2.60 2.99
C THR A 39 -9.87 2.87 1.56
N ARG A 40 -10.52 3.82 0.88
CA ARG A 40 -10.26 4.12 -0.54
C ARG A 40 -8.98 4.95 -0.70
N VAL A 41 -7.91 4.35 -1.25
CA VAL A 41 -6.57 4.98 -1.30
C VAL A 41 -6.55 6.27 -2.11
N ASN A 42 -7.26 6.32 -3.24
CA ASN A 42 -7.25 7.50 -4.12
C ASN A 42 -7.75 8.80 -3.45
N LYS A 43 -8.58 8.70 -2.40
CA LYS A 43 -9.08 9.85 -1.63
C LYS A 43 -8.01 10.49 -0.73
N TYR A 44 -6.92 9.76 -0.48
CA TYR A 44 -5.88 10.16 0.48
C TYR A 44 -4.52 10.35 -0.20
N VAL A 45 -4.43 10.29 -1.53
CA VAL A 45 -3.15 10.42 -2.26
C VAL A 45 -2.46 11.74 -1.89
N ASP A 46 -3.17 12.87 -1.89
CA ASP A 46 -2.59 14.17 -1.55
C ASP A 46 -2.06 14.21 -0.12
N TRP A 47 -2.80 13.63 0.83
CA TRP A 47 -2.36 13.52 2.21
C TRP A 47 -1.12 12.63 2.33
N ILE A 48 -1.13 11.43 1.73
CA ILE A 48 0.00 10.50 1.73
C ILE A 48 1.24 11.20 1.15
N ASP A 49 1.08 11.88 0.03
CA ASP A 49 2.15 12.55 -0.68
C ASP A 49 2.70 13.74 0.12
N SER A 50 1.83 14.49 0.81
CA SER A 50 2.25 15.53 1.76
C SER A 50 3.11 14.99 2.90
N ILE A 51 2.78 13.80 3.42
CA ILE A 51 3.53 13.17 4.52
C ILE A 51 4.87 12.62 4.03
N ILE A 52 4.88 11.96 2.87
CA ILE A 52 6.11 11.37 2.31
C ILE A 52 7.09 12.46 1.89
N ARG A 53 6.61 13.54 1.24
CA ARG A 53 7.47 14.66 0.85
C ARG A 53 8.02 15.43 2.04
N ASN A 54 7.26 15.52 3.13
CA ASN A 54 7.70 16.21 4.36
C ASN A 54 8.52 15.32 5.31
N LYS A 55 8.65 14.02 5.01
CA LYS A 55 9.58 13.14 5.73
C LYS A 55 10.88 13.05 4.94
N GLN A 56 11.95 13.63 5.50
CA GLN A 56 13.28 13.16 5.14
C GLN A 56 13.37 11.69 5.55
N LEU A 57 13.53 10.80 4.57
CA LEU A 57 13.64 9.37 4.79
C LEU A 57 14.88 9.12 5.67
N VAL A 58 14.67 9.01 6.98
CA VAL A 58 15.63 8.36 7.87
C VAL A 58 15.52 6.88 7.56
N ILE A 59 16.25 6.46 6.54
CA ILE A 59 16.56 5.05 6.36
C ILE A 59 17.40 4.70 7.58
N CYS A 60 16.85 3.88 8.49
CA CYS A 60 17.67 3.26 9.50
C CYS A 60 18.64 2.31 8.79
N SER A 61 19.77 2.83 8.31
CA SER A 61 20.90 2.05 7.83
C SER A 61 21.63 1.45 9.03
N HIS A 62 20.94 0.61 9.79
CA HIS A 62 21.62 -0.38 10.63
C HIS A 62 22.17 -1.46 9.71
N SER A 63 23.39 -1.19 9.23
CA SER A 63 24.39 -2.13 8.70
C SER A 63 23.86 -3.48 8.19
N THR A 64 23.35 -3.50 6.96
CA THR A 64 23.66 -4.59 6.03
C THR A 64 24.08 -3.98 4.70
N THR A 65 25.39 -3.94 4.48
CA THR A 65 25.98 -3.87 3.14
C THR A 65 25.37 -4.96 2.28
N LEU A 66 24.55 -4.59 1.27
CA LEU A 66 24.56 -5.19 -0.07
C LEU A 66 23.59 -4.44 -1.00
N SER A 67 24.20 -3.81 -2.01
CA SER A 67 23.61 -3.49 -3.32
C SER A 67 22.59 -2.35 -3.41
N VAL A 68 23.06 -1.11 -3.19
CA VAL A 68 22.62 0.00 -4.03
C VAL A 68 23.42 -0.07 -5.33
N ARG A 69 23.08 -1.00 -6.23
CA ARG A 69 23.44 -0.84 -7.64
C ARG A 69 22.46 0.14 -8.26
N LYS A 70 22.92 1.40 -8.33
CA LYS A 70 22.53 2.41 -9.32
C LYS A 70 21.90 1.76 -10.57
N TYR A 71 20.60 1.95 -10.74
CA TYR A 71 19.99 2.05 -12.06
C TYR A 71 19.78 3.56 -12.32
N LEU A 72 20.86 4.19 -12.77
CA LEU A 72 20.84 5.50 -13.43
C LEU A 72 21.80 5.38 -14.61
N ASN A 73 21.21 5.41 -15.81
CA ASN A 73 21.77 5.49 -17.18
C ASN A 73 23.02 4.67 -17.51
#